data_AF-A0AAE0I3V1-F1
#
_entry.id   AF-A0AAE0I3V1-F1
#
_cell.length_a   1.000
_cell.length_b   1.000
_cell.length_c   1.000
_cell.angle_alpha   90.00
_cell.angle_beta   90.00
_cell.angle_gamma   90.00
#
_symmetry.space_group_name_H-M   'P 1'
#
loop_
_entity.id
_entity.type
_entity.pdbx_description
1 polymer ?
#
loop_
_entity_poly.entity_id
_entity_poly.type
_entity_poly.pdbx_seq_one_letter_code
_entity_poly.pdbx_strand_id
1 'polypeptide(L)'
;MAEQQQQMPMLKVSVLHYRDKSHDEATWLKWYTEEQIPRFIPVAHKHGIDRCELYITPSAFKEQFQADLDNLKGGCAAGWNMAPYDAVVTYWVTDPQKVRNMLNDPDWNDKVVAFEKGWIDQTKVDVQIGTQTAFIEDGKIVNTVTKSY
;
A
#
# COMPACT_ATOMS: atom_id res chain seq x y z
N MET A 1 21.51 29.67 -4.62
CA MET A 1 20.64 28.70 -5.31
C MET A 1 21.20 27.33 -4.99
N ALA A 2 20.66 26.66 -3.97
CA ALA A 2 21.12 25.32 -3.65
C ALA A 2 20.51 24.38 -4.69
N GLU A 3 21.34 23.74 -5.50
CA GLU A 3 20.95 22.60 -6.31
C GLU A 3 20.38 21.56 -5.35
N GLN A 4 19.05 21.38 -5.36
CA GLN A 4 18.46 20.20 -4.77
C GLN A 4 19.07 19.03 -5.54
N GLN A 5 19.98 18.29 -4.90
CA GLN A 5 20.44 17.00 -5.40
C GLN A 5 19.18 16.21 -5.72
N GLN A 6 18.96 15.95 -7.00
CA GLN A 6 17.82 15.21 -7.49
C GLN A 6 17.98 13.78 -6.99
N GLN A 7 17.44 13.50 -5.81
CA GLN A 7 17.42 12.17 -5.23
C GLN A 7 16.70 11.28 -6.25
N MET A 8 17.37 10.23 -6.75
CA MET A 8 16.73 9.30 -7.67
C MET A 8 15.42 8.83 -7.04
N PRO A 9 14.26 8.98 -7.71
CA PRO A 9 12.99 8.69 -7.10
C PRO A 9 12.92 7.20 -6.77
N MET A 10 12.75 6.87 -5.50
CA MET A 10 12.55 5.49 -5.08
C MET A 10 11.28 4.93 -5.74
N LEU A 11 11.35 3.66 -6.15
CA LEU A 11 10.17 2.95 -6.59
C LEU A 11 9.32 2.61 -5.38
N LYS A 12 8.06 2.98 -5.43
CA LYS A 12 7.01 2.57 -4.51
C LYS A 12 6.29 1.37 -5.12
N VAL A 13 6.25 0.27 -4.38
CA VAL A 13 5.44 -0.91 -4.68
C VAL A 13 4.31 -0.97 -3.65
N SER A 14 3.08 -1.18 -4.09
CA SER A 14 1.91 -1.32 -3.21
C SER A 14 1.14 -2.57 -3.58
N VAL A 15 0.89 -3.42 -2.59
CA VAL A 15 0.10 -4.66 -2.74
C VAL A 15 -1.20 -4.48 -1.97
N LEU A 16 -2.31 -4.49 -2.71
CA LEU A 16 -3.66 -4.20 -2.23
C LEU A 16 -4.35 -5.53 -1.91
N HIS A 17 -4.50 -5.81 -0.62
CA HIS A 17 -5.04 -7.07 -0.13
C HIS A 17 -6.51 -6.96 0.21
N TYR A 18 -7.25 -8.00 -0.17
CA TYR A 18 -8.66 -8.18 0.17
C TYR A 18 -8.75 -9.26 1.22
N ARG A 19 -9.44 -8.98 2.32
CA ARG A 19 -9.72 -9.95 3.37
C ARG A 19 -10.62 -11.05 2.83
N ASP A 20 -10.26 -12.30 3.11
CA ASP A 20 -11.17 -13.42 2.95
C ASP A 20 -12.39 -13.23 3.87
N LYS A 21 -13.59 -13.26 3.28
CA LYS A 21 -14.84 -12.94 4.00
C LYS A 21 -15.27 -14.01 4.99
N SER A 22 -14.58 -15.14 5.08
CA SER A 22 -14.79 -16.15 6.13
C SER A 22 -14.32 -15.69 7.52
N HIS A 23 -13.45 -14.68 7.59
CA HIS A 23 -12.97 -14.08 8.84
C HIS A 23 -13.60 -12.70 9.04
N ASP A 24 -13.99 -12.34 10.26
CA ASP A 24 -14.39 -10.97 10.59
C ASP A 24 -13.19 -9.99 10.57
N GLU A 25 -13.47 -8.68 10.58
CA GLU A 25 -12.43 -7.65 10.42
C GLU A 25 -11.44 -7.64 11.58
N ALA A 26 -11.92 -7.77 12.82
CA ALA A 26 -11.06 -7.69 14.00
C ALA A 26 -10.12 -8.90 14.06
N THR A 27 -10.65 -10.09 13.81
CA THR A 27 -9.89 -11.34 13.72
C THR A 27 -8.85 -11.27 12.61
N TRP A 28 -9.25 -10.80 11.42
CA TRP A 28 -8.35 -10.67 10.29
C TRP A 28 -7.26 -9.61 10.52
N LEU A 29 -7.61 -8.43 11.06
CA LEU A 29 -6.64 -7.36 11.33
C LEU A 29 -5.59 -7.82 12.34
N LYS A 30 -6.03 -8.54 13.39
CA LYS A 30 -5.13 -9.14 14.36
C LYS A 30 -4.17 -10.11 13.69
N TRP A 31 -4.68 -11.06 12.89
CA TRP A 31 -3.84 -11.98 12.13
C TRP A 31 -2.88 -11.25 11.18
N TYR A 32 -3.37 -10.24 10.46
CA TYR A 32 -2.58 -9.51 9.48
C TYR A 32 -1.38 -8.82 10.14
N THR A 33 -1.61 -8.17 11.28
CA THR A 33 -0.59 -7.39 11.98
C THR A 33 0.31 -8.20 12.90
N GLU A 34 -0.20 -9.29 13.50
CA GLU A 34 0.56 -10.11 14.45
C GLU A 34 1.20 -11.35 13.81
N GLU A 35 0.73 -11.81 12.65
CA GLU A 35 1.26 -13.00 11.98
C GLU A 35 1.80 -12.69 10.58
N GLN A 36 1.00 -12.09 9.69
CA GLN A 36 1.40 -11.91 8.28
C GLN A 36 2.56 -10.93 8.14
N ILE A 37 2.42 -9.73 8.71
CA ILE A 37 3.47 -8.69 8.63
C ILE A 37 4.78 -9.15 9.30
N PRO A 38 4.78 -9.74 10.52
CA PRO A 38 6.00 -10.25 11.14
C PRO A 38 6.71 -11.37 10.37
N ARG A 39 6.00 -12.10 9.50
CA ARG A 39 6.60 -13.10 8.59
C ARG A 39 7.19 -12.46 7.34
N PHE A 40 6.51 -11.46 6.80
CA PHE A 40 6.96 -10.72 5.62
C PHE A 40 8.20 -9.85 5.89
N ILE A 41 8.21 -9.09 6.98
CA ILE A 41 9.25 -8.08 7.26
C ILE A 41 10.68 -8.65 7.29
N PRO A 42 10.98 -9.82 7.91
CA PRO A 42 12.31 -10.39 7.88
C PRO A 42 12.79 -10.74 6.46
N VAL A 43 11.90 -11.25 5.61
CA VAL A 43 12.21 -11.57 4.20
C VAL A 43 12.45 -10.28 3.41
N ALA A 44 11.58 -9.28 3.58
CA ALA A 44 11.76 -7.96 2.94
C ALA A 44 13.09 -7.30 3.35
N HIS A 45 13.39 -7.29 4.65
CA HIS A 45 14.62 -6.72 5.19
C HIS A 45 15.87 -7.45 4.67
N LYS A 46 15.85 -8.79 4.60
CA LYS A 46 16.94 -9.62 4.05
C LYS A 46 17.33 -9.20 2.63
N HIS A 47 16.37 -8.75 1.82
CA HIS A 47 16.60 -8.32 0.42
C HIS A 47 16.79 -6.81 0.26
N GLY A 48 16.97 -6.09 1.37
CA GLY A 48 17.34 -4.68 1.35
C GLY A 48 16.20 -3.75 0.95
N ILE A 49 14.94 -4.13 1.18
CA ILE A 49 13.80 -3.22 1.05
C ILE A 49 14.00 -2.01 1.98
N ASP A 50 13.91 -0.80 1.43
CA ASP A 50 14.39 0.43 2.08
C ASP A 50 13.39 1.01 3.10
N ARG A 51 12.09 0.81 2.87
CA ARG A 51 10.99 1.18 3.77
C ARG A 51 9.82 0.25 3.53
N CYS A 52 9.06 -0.05 4.57
CA CYS A 52 7.79 -0.76 4.48
C CYS A 52 6.75 -0.06 5.35
N GLU A 53 5.53 0.06 4.85
CA GLU A 53 4.39 0.65 5.53
C GLU A 53 3.15 -0.19 5.32
N LEU A 54 2.28 -0.15 6.33
CA LEU A 54 0.98 -0.77 6.30
C LEU A 54 -0.09 0.31 6.36
N TYR A 55 -1.01 0.26 5.41
CA TYR A 55 -2.23 1.06 5.43
C TYR A 55 -3.42 0.11 5.59
N ILE A 56 -4.26 0.37 6.59
CA ILE A 56 -5.50 -0.36 6.84
C ILE A 56 -6.64 0.62 6.67
N THR A 57 -7.72 0.20 6.01
CA THR A 57 -8.96 0.97 6.00
C THR A 57 -10.06 0.18 6.71
N PRO A 58 -10.35 0.50 7.98
CA PRO A 58 -11.44 -0.15 8.70
C PRO A 58 -12.78 0.06 7.98
N SER A 59 -13.63 -0.97 7.98
CA SER A 59 -14.95 -0.96 7.33
C SER A 59 -15.80 0.23 7.78
N ALA A 60 -15.76 0.61 9.05
CA ALA A 60 -16.49 1.77 9.56
C ALA A 60 -16.12 3.09 8.84
N PHE A 61 -14.82 3.29 8.57
CA PHE A 61 -14.36 4.46 7.82
C PHE A 61 -14.69 4.33 6.33
N LYS A 62 -14.59 3.13 5.73
CA LYS A 62 -15.03 2.93 4.34
C LYS A 62 -16.49 3.31 4.16
N GLU A 63 -17.37 2.85 5.03
CA GLU A 63 -18.80 3.14 4.97
C GLU A 63 -19.07 4.63 5.16
N GLN A 64 -18.45 5.25 6.17
CA GLN A 64 -18.60 6.68 6.44
C GLN A 64 -18.16 7.53 5.23
N PHE A 65 -16.95 7.32 4.72
CA PHE A 65 -16.44 8.10 3.60
C PHE A 65 -17.12 7.75 2.27
N GLN A 66 -17.62 6.53 2.09
CA GLN A 66 -18.45 6.21 0.92
C GLN A 66 -19.75 7.00 0.94
N ALA A 67 -20.41 7.13 2.11
CA ALA A 67 -21.61 7.96 2.23
C ALA A 67 -21.33 9.44 1.91
N ASP A 68 -20.18 9.96 2.36
CA ASP A 68 -19.74 11.32 2.00
C ASP A 68 -19.52 11.46 0.48
N LEU A 69 -18.86 10.49 -0.15
CA LEU A 69 -18.67 10.47 -1.61
C LEU A 69 -20.00 10.38 -2.37
N ASP A 70 -20.96 9.62 -1.85
CA ASP A 70 -22.30 9.47 -2.44
C ASP A 70 -23.08 10.79 -2.39
N ASN A 71 -22.95 11.55 -1.30
CA ASN A 71 -23.53 12.90 -1.18
C ASN A 71 -22.87 13.92 -2.12
N LEU A 72 -21.62 13.68 -2.54
CA LEU A 72 -20.88 14.53 -3.47
C LEU A 72 -21.09 14.16 -4.95
N LYS A 73 -21.88 13.12 -5.25
CA LYS A 73 -22.04 12.61 -6.62
C LYS A 73 -22.58 13.70 -7.56
N GLY A 74 -21.79 13.95 -8.60
CA GLY A 74 -22.04 14.98 -9.59
C GLY A 74 -20.72 15.53 -10.12
N GLY A 75 -20.72 16.15 -11.29
CA GLY A 75 -19.52 16.76 -11.87
C GLY A 75 -18.30 15.82 -11.87
N CYS A 76 -17.20 16.25 -11.24
CA CYS A 76 -15.95 15.48 -11.17
C CYS A 76 -15.99 14.26 -10.25
N ALA A 77 -16.92 14.19 -9.28
CA ALA A 77 -16.99 13.13 -8.28
C ALA A 77 -17.94 11.98 -8.66
N ALA A 78 -18.62 12.07 -9.81
CA ALA A 78 -19.61 11.07 -10.24
C ALA A 78 -19.08 9.62 -10.18
N GLY A 79 -17.81 9.39 -10.53
CA GLY A 79 -17.18 8.07 -10.53
C GLY A 79 -16.40 7.69 -9.28
N TRP A 80 -16.32 8.55 -8.25
CA TRP A 80 -15.44 8.30 -7.09
C TRP A 80 -16.05 7.30 -6.12
N ASN A 81 -15.29 6.30 -5.70
CA ASN A 81 -15.72 5.32 -4.70
C ASN A 81 -14.58 5.03 -3.74
N MET A 82 -14.93 4.63 -2.52
CA MET A 82 -13.96 4.04 -1.62
C MET A 82 -13.37 2.78 -2.24
N ALA A 83 -12.05 2.67 -2.21
CA ALA A 83 -11.39 1.53 -2.77
C ALA A 83 -11.74 0.26 -1.96
N PRO A 84 -11.98 -0.88 -2.63
CA PRO A 84 -12.59 -2.04 -1.96
C PRO A 84 -11.61 -2.89 -1.14
N TYR A 85 -10.29 -2.72 -1.30
CA TYR A 85 -9.25 -3.47 -0.58
C TYR A 85 -9.23 -3.15 0.92
N ASP A 86 -8.83 -4.12 1.74
CA ASP A 86 -8.84 -4.03 3.21
C ASP A 86 -7.49 -3.59 3.80
N ALA A 87 -6.39 -3.90 3.11
CA ALA A 87 -5.06 -3.39 3.47
C ALA A 87 -4.21 -3.08 2.24
N VAL A 88 -3.23 -2.20 2.43
CA VAL A 88 -2.14 -1.99 1.48
C VAL A 88 -0.83 -2.16 2.22
N VAL A 89 -0.01 -3.09 1.75
CA VAL A 89 1.41 -3.16 2.13
C VAL A 89 2.19 -2.40 1.08
N THR A 90 2.83 -1.32 1.49
CA THR A 90 3.66 -0.51 0.62
C THR A 90 5.11 -0.68 0.99
N TYR A 91 5.98 -0.89 0.02
CA TYR A 91 7.42 -0.88 0.24
C TYR A 91 8.16 -0.06 -0.82
N TRP A 92 9.28 0.52 -0.40
CA TRP A 92 10.13 1.36 -1.24
C TRP A 92 11.43 0.65 -1.56
N VAL A 93 11.85 0.77 -2.80
CA VAL A 93 13.12 0.22 -3.28
C VAL A 93 13.87 1.22 -4.14
N THR A 94 15.18 1.28 -3.95
CA THR A 94 16.09 2.00 -4.86
C THR A 94 16.41 1.22 -6.13
N ASP A 95 16.22 -0.11 -6.11
CA ASP A 95 16.48 -1.01 -7.23
C ASP A 95 15.34 -2.06 -7.32
N PRO A 96 14.61 -2.16 -8.45
CA PRO A 96 13.58 -3.17 -8.62
C PRO A 96 14.10 -4.61 -8.56
N GLN A 97 15.41 -4.87 -8.70
CA GLN A 97 15.98 -6.19 -8.50
C GLN A 97 15.82 -6.69 -7.06
N LYS A 98 15.79 -5.80 -6.06
CA LYS A 98 15.52 -6.14 -4.65
C LYS A 98 14.18 -6.85 -4.50
N VAL A 99 13.14 -6.36 -5.19
CA VAL A 99 11.80 -6.97 -5.18
C VAL A 99 11.83 -8.34 -5.84
N ARG A 100 12.52 -8.48 -6.98
CA ARG A 100 12.65 -9.78 -7.65
C ARG A 100 13.36 -10.79 -6.77
N ASN A 101 14.43 -10.40 -6.08
CA ASN A 101 15.16 -11.28 -5.18
C ASN A 101 14.29 -11.71 -3.99
N MET A 102 13.52 -10.78 -3.42
CA MET A 102 12.55 -11.07 -2.35
C MET A 102 11.49 -12.09 -2.78
N LEU A 103 10.87 -11.90 -3.94
CA LEU A 103 9.83 -12.80 -4.46
C LEU A 103 10.37 -14.19 -4.84
N ASN A 104 11.67 -14.31 -5.10
CA ASN A 104 12.35 -15.59 -5.37
C ASN A 104 13.01 -16.18 -4.12
N ASP A 105 12.84 -15.58 -2.94
CA ASP A 105 13.36 -16.16 -1.71
C ASP A 105 12.64 -17.49 -1.41
N PRO A 106 13.36 -18.58 -1.08
CA PRO A 106 12.71 -19.82 -0.67
C PRO A 106 11.71 -19.64 0.48
N ASP A 107 12.00 -18.73 1.42
CA ASP A 107 11.11 -18.42 2.53
C ASP A 107 9.86 -17.63 2.09
N TRP A 108 9.83 -17.04 0.89
CA TRP A 108 8.68 -16.31 0.39
C TRP A 108 7.44 -17.20 0.32
N ASN A 109 7.57 -18.36 -0.34
CA ASN A 109 6.44 -19.26 -0.50
C ASN A 109 6.04 -19.91 0.83
N ASP A 110 7.02 -20.37 1.61
CA ASP A 110 6.75 -21.18 2.80
C ASP A 110 6.32 -20.34 4.01
N LYS A 111 6.88 -19.14 4.18
CA LYS A 111 6.65 -18.31 5.37
C LYS A 111 5.67 -17.17 5.12
N VAL A 112 5.55 -16.69 3.88
CA VAL A 112 4.67 -15.55 3.54
C VAL A 112 3.42 -16.06 2.81
N VAL A 113 3.56 -16.61 1.61
CA VAL A 113 2.41 -16.95 0.74
C VAL A 113 1.55 -18.07 1.32
N ALA A 114 2.16 -19.12 1.87
CA ALA A 114 1.43 -20.23 2.45
C ALA A 114 0.53 -19.81 3.62
N PHE A 115 0.92 -18.76 4.36
CA PHE A 115 0.18 -18.27 5.53
C PHE A 115 -1.01 -17.40 5.14
N GLU A 116 -0.99 -16.79 3.96
CA GLU A 116 -2.10 -15.97 3.43
C GLU A 116 -3.34 -16.81 3.07
N LYS A 117 -3.15 -18.10 2.80
CA LYS A 117 -4.22 -18.97 2.33
C LYS A 117 -5.37 -19.03 3.34
N GLY A 118 -6.56 -18.67 2.88
CA GLY A 118 -7.77 -18.62 3.70
C GLY A 118 -7.95 -17.31 4.48
N TRP A 119 -6.95 -16.44 4.51
CA TRP A 119 -7.02 -15.12 5.14
C TRP A 119 -7.10 -13.98 4.12
N ILE A 120 -6.44 -14.13 2.98
CA ILE A 120 -6.45 -13.16 1.88
C ILE A 120 -7.18 -13.79 0.68
N ASP A 121 -8.06 -13.02 0.03
CA ASP A 121 -8.61 -13.38 -1.28
C ASP A 121 -7.52 -13.20 -2.35
N GLN A 122 -6.72 -14.24 -2.55
CA GLN A 122 -5.61 -14.28 -3.51
C GLN A 122 -6.07 -14.18 -4.98
N THR A 123 -7.38 -14.20 -5.26
CA THR A 123 -7.92 -14.00 -6.62
C THR A 123 -8.10 -12.52 -6.99
N LYS A 124 -8.01 -11.61 -6.02
CA LYS A 124 -8.30 -10.18 -6.20
C LYS A 124 -7.13 -9.25 -5.85
N VAL A 125 -5.94 -9.77 -5.56
CA VAL A 125 -4.81 -8.92 -5.15
C VAL A 125 -4.36 -8.04 -6.32
N ASP A 126 -4.38 -6.72 -6.12
CA ASP A 126 -3.88 -5.74 -7.09
C ASP A 126 -2.48 -5.26 -6.68
N VAL A 127 -1.59 -5.08 -7.65
CA VAL A 127 -0.23 -4.57 -7.42
C VAL A 127 -0.01 -3.28 -8.22
N GLN A 128 0.51 -2.26 -7.55
CA GLN A 128 0.89 -0.98 -8.16
C GLN A 128 2.39 -0.76 -7.98
N ILE A 129 3.06 -0.29 -9.03
CA ILE A 129 4.47 0.11 -9.00
C ILE A 129 4.62 1.46 -9.70
N GLY A 130 5.30 2.39 -9.05
CA GLY A 130 5.56 3.71 -9.61
C GLY A 130 6.49 4.53 -8.74
N THR A 131 6.55 5.83 -8.99
CA THR A 131 7.26 6.80 -8.15
C THR A 131 6.27 7.64 -7.36
N GLN A 132 6.71 8.19 -6.22
CA GLN A 132 5.89 9.07 -5.39
C GLN A 132 6.60 10.42 -5.23
N THR A 133 5.88 11.50 -5.56
CA THR A 133 6.33 12.88 -5.37
C THR A 133 5.32 13.61 -4.51
N ALA A 134 5.76 14.17 -3.39
CA ALA A 134 4.94 15.05 -2.57
C ALA A 134 4.92 16.46 -3.18
N PHE A 135 3.74 17.08 -3.24
CA PHE A 135 3.55 18.49 -3.59
C PHE A 135 3.05 19.34 -2.40
N ILE A 136 2.67 18.68 -1.32
CA ILE A 136 2.41 19.27 -0.01
C ILE A 136 3.05 18.35 1.04
N GLU A 137 3.90 18.90 1.90
CA GLU A 137 4.57 18.19 2.99
C GLU A 137 4.58 19.10 4.24
N ASP A 138 4.19 18.56 5.39
CA ASP A 138 4.04 19.31 6.65
C ASP A 138 3.24 20.63 6.49
N GLY A 139 2.17 20.58 5.70
CA GLY A 139 1.29 21.72 5.41
C GLY A 139 1.89 22.79 4.48
N LYS A 140 3.10 22.56 3.94
CA LYS A 140 3.79 23.48 3.03
C LYS A 140 3.73 22.97 1.60
N ILE A 141 3.50 23.86 0.65
CA ILE A 141 3.56 23.54 -0.78
C ILE A 141 5.02 23.33 -1.18
N VAL A 142 5.31 22.19 -1.81
CA VAL A 142 6.64 21.79 -2.28
C VAL A 142 6.58 21.36 -3.75
N ASN A 143 7.72 21.32 -4.45
CA ASN A 143 7.85 20.77 -5.82
C ASN A 143 6.89 21.32 -6.90
N THR A 144 6.34 22.53 -6.72
CA THR A 144 5.36 23.12 -7.66
C THR A 144 5.95 24.25 -8.50
N VAL A 145 5.32 24.52 -9.65
CA VAL A 145 5.53 25.73 -10.44
C VAL A 145 4.33 26.64 -10.25
N THR A 146 4.55 27.86 -9.75
CA THR A 146 3.47 28.84 -9.56
C THR A 146 3.01 29.35 -10.94
N LYS A 147 1.71 29.23 -11.22
CA LYS A 147 1.08 29.77 -12.43
C LYS A 147 -0.01 30.77 -12.03
N SER A 148 0.00 31.94 -12.66
CA SER A 148 -1.12 32.89 -12.61
C SER A 148 -2.13 32.49 -13.69
N TYR A 149 -3.35 32.16 -13.29
CA TYR A 149 -4.49 31.90 -14.17
C TYR A 149 -5.38 33.14 -14.25
#